data_AF-Q2ILG2-F1
#
_entry.id   AF-Q2ILG2-F1
#
_cell.length_a   1.000
_cell.length_b   1.000
_cell.length_c   1.000
_cell.angle_alpha   90.00
_cell.angle_beta   90.00
_cell.angle_gamma   90.00
#
_symmetry.space_group_name_H-M   'P 1'
#
loop_
_entity.id
_entity.type
_entity.pdbx_description
1 polymer ?
#
loop_
_entity_poly.entity_id
_entity_poly.type
_entity_poly.pdbx_seq_one_letter_code
_entity_poly.pdbx_strand_id
1 'polypeptide(L)'
;MIEAGDFRVSRPSQALERLEAALAQARVVPVRMPADLAEAMTATASRLGRPVGHLVREAVAYYLAAAEAYGAAQAQQAEAPDGPEGGPGGKVR
;
A
#
# COMPACT_ATOMS: atom_id res chain seq x y z
N MET A 1 22.92 -16.01 14.62
CA MET A 1 23.91 -15.03 14.11
C MET A 1 24.31 -15.51 12.72
N ILE A 2 23.84 -14.83 11.67
CA ILE A 2 24.16 -15.15 10.27
C ILE A 2 25.44 -14.37 9.96
N GLU A 3 26.53 -15.10 9.75
CA GLU A 3 27.82 -14.51 9.37
C GLU A 3 27.75 -13.92 7.97
N ALA A 4 28.34 -12.73 7.84
CA ALA A 4 28.43 -11.98 6.61
C ALA A 4 29.20 -12.75 5.54
N GLY A 5 28.60 -12.90 4.35
CA GLY A 5 29.37 -12.99 3.11
C GLY A 5 29.24 -14.26 2.27
N ASP A 6 28.55 -15.32 2.71
CA ASP A 6 28.33 -16.50 1.87
C ASP A 6 26.87 -16.55 1.39
N PHE A 7 26.53 -15.67 0.44
CA PHE A 7 25.37 -15.92 -0.42
C PHE A 7 25.77 -17.06 -1.35
N ARG A 8 25.56 -18.31 -0.90
CA ARG A 8 25.58 -19.47 -1.78
C ARG A 8 24.43 -19.34 -2.78
N VAL A 9 24.62 -18.51 -3.79
CA VAL A 9 23.74 -18.42 -4.93
C VAL A 9 24.00 -19.70 -5.74
N SER A 10 23.38 -20.80 -5.32
CA SER A 10 23.52 -22.11 -5.96
C SER A 10 23.03 -22.10 -7.42
N ARG A 11 22.28 -21.06 -7.81
CA ARG A 11 21.78 -20.80 -9.16
C ARG A 11 21.73 -19.28 -9.44
N PRO A 12 22.85 -18.64 -9.80
CA PRO A 12 22.89 -17.21 -10.12
C PRO A 12 21.90 -16.84 -11.23
N SER A 13 21.66 -17.77 -12.15
CA SER A 13 20.61 -17.68 -13.17
C SER A 13 19.23 -17.40 -12.60
N GLN A 14 18.81 -18.09 -11.54
CA GLN A 14 17.47 -17.93 -10.99
C GLN A 14 17.28 -16.56 -10.30
N ALA A 15 18.32 -16.06 -9.63
CA ALA A 15 18.26 -14.73 -9.02
C ALA A 15 18.17 -13.63 -10.08
N LEU A 16 18.93 -13.80 -11.17
CA LEU A 16 18.89 -12.91 -12.34
C LEU A 16 17.53 -12.97 -13.05
N GLU A 17 17.01 -14.16 -13.34
CA GLU A 17 15.68 -14.35 -13.95
C GLU A 17 14.58 -13.65 -13.15
N ARG A 18 14.61 -13.75 -11.80
CA ARG A 18 13.65 -13.06 -10.93
C ARG A 18 13.80 -11.54 -10.99
N LEU A 19 15.04 -11.05 -11.03
CA LEU A 19 15.31 -9.62 -11.15
C LEU A 19 14.84 -9.09 -12.51
N GLU A 20 15.14 -9.78 -13.59
CA GLU A 20 14.70 -9.44 -14.95
C GLU A 20 13.17 -9.42 -15.05
N ALA A 21 12.49 -10.42 -14.48
CA ALA A 21 11.03 -10.44 -14.41
C ALA A 21 10.47 -9.25 -13.61
N ALA A 22 11.09 -8.91 -12.48
CA ALA A 22 10.68 -7.76 -11.68
C ALA A 22 10.89 -6.43 -12.42
N LEU A 23 12.01 -6.28 -13.13
CA LEU A 23 12.30 -5.09 -13.93
C LEU A 23 11.37 -4.97 -15.15
N ALA A 24 11.03 -6.07 -15.81
CA ALA A 24 10.09 -6.08 -16.94
C ALA A 24 8.68 -5.60 -16.55
N GLN A 25 8.27 -5.88 -15.31
CA GLN A 25 6.99 -5.43 -14.76
C GLN A 25 7.05 -4.01 -14.18
N ALA A 26 8.24 -3.50 -13.88
CA ALA A 26 8.39 -2.16 -13.34
C ALA A 26 7.94 -1.09 -14.36
N ARG A 27 7.41 0.01 -13.83
CA ARG A 27 7.03 1.20 -14.59
C ARG A 27 7.68 2.42 -13.97
N VAL A 28 8.15 3.33 -14.82
CA VAL A 28 8.68 4.62 -14.39
C VAL A 28 7.53 5.61 -14.31
N VAL A 29 7.36 6.23 -13.15
CA VAL A 29 6.30 7.22 -12.89
C VAL A 29 6.96 8.55 -12.54
N PRO A 30 6.82 9.60 -13.36
CA PRO A 30 7.27 10.94 -12.99
C PRO A 30 6.29 11.56 -11.98
N VAL A 31 6.83 12.14 -10.90
CA VAL A 31 6.03 12.80 -9.84
C VAL A 31 6.48 14.25 -9.71
N ARG A 32 5.52 15.17 -9.60
CA ARG A 32 5.77 16.58 -9.28
C ARG A 32 5.39 16.84 -7.82
N MET A 33 6.21 17.62 -7.14
CA MET A 33 6.00 18.03 -5.75
C MET A 33 6.72 19.34 -5.46
N PRO A 34 6.36 20.06 -4.39
CA PRO A 34 7.10 21.24 -3.93
C PRO A 34 8.57 20.93 -3.65
N ALA A 35 9.45 21.91 -3.87
CA ALA A 35 10.90 21.76 -3.72
C ALA A 35 11.28 21.31 -2.29
N ASP A 36 10.74 21.97 -1.27
CA ASP A 36 11.01 21.66 0.14
C ASP A 36 10.65 20.21 0.50
N LEU A 37 9.56 19.69 -0.10
CA LEU A 37 9.14 18.30 0.12
C LEU A 37 10.11 17.33 -0.56
N ALA A 38 10.57 17.63 -1.77
CA ALA A 38 11.56 16.81 -2.47
C ALA A 38 12.89 16.73 -1.71
N GLU A 39 13.33 17.84 -1.12
CA GLU A 39 14.53 17.90 -0.28
C GLU A 39 14.36 17.08 1.00
N ALA A 40 13.25 17.26 1.71
CA ALA A 40 12.95 16.50 2.93
C ALA A 40 12.86 14.98 2.68
N MET A 41 12.26 14.59 1.55
CA MET A 41 12.20 13.20 1.12
C MET A 41 13.59 12.64 0.83
N THR A 42 14.43 13.40 0.11
CA THR A 42 15.81 13.01 -0.21
C THR A 42 16.64 12.83 1.05
N ALA A 43 16.58 13.78 1.99
CA ALA A 43 17.28 13.69 3.26
C ALA A 43 16.82 12.49 4.10
N THR A 44 15.52 12.22 4.12
CA THR A 44 14.94 11.08 4.86
C THR A 44 15.33 9.75 4.23
N ALA A 45 15.27 9.64 2.91
CA ALA A 45 15.67 8.44 2.17
C ALA A 45 17.15 8.11 2.43
N SER A 46 18.02 9.12 2.36
CA SER A 46 19.46 9.01 2.68
C SER A 46 19.70 8.54 4.12
N ARG A 47 19.01 9.13 5.11
CA ARG A 47 19.12 8.72 6.53
C ARG A 47 18.71 7.27 6.75
N LEU A 48 17.72 6.80 6.00
CA LEU A 48 17.21 5.42 6.10
C LEU A 48 17.99 4.42 5.23
N GLY A 49 18.95 4.87 4.42
CA GLY A 49 19.66 4.00 3.47
C GLY A 49 18.74 3.39 2.41
N ARG A 50 17.67 4.10 2.04
CA ARG A 50 16.66 3.65 1.07
C ARG A 50 16.57 4.62 -0.12
N PRO A 51 16.15 4.16 -1.31
CA PRO A 51 15.89 5.07 -2.42
C PRO A 51 14.62 5.90 -2.17
N VAL A 52 14.55 7.13 -2.69
CA VAL A 52 13.37 8.01 -2.57
C VAL A 52 12.08 7.32 -3.04
N GLY A 53 12.18 6.53 -4.13
CA GLY A 53 11.04 5.77 -4.65
C GLY A 53 10.47 4.73 -3.66
N HIS A 54 11.25 4.28 -2.66
CA HIS A 54 10.73 3.44 -1.59
C HIS A 54 9.72 4.21 -0.73
N LEU A 55 10.06 5.44 -0.31
CA LEU A 55 9.16 6.28 0.48
C LEU A 55 7.87 6.60 -0.28
N VAL A 56 7.97 6.87 -1.59
CA VAL A 56 6.79 7.11 -2.44
C VAL A 56 5.89 5.87 -2.48
N ARG A 57 6.45 4.69 -2.70
CA ARG A 57 5.66 3.45 -2.76
C ARG A 57 4.97 3.13 -1.44
N GLU A 58 5.65 3.32 -0.31
CA GLU A 58 5.07 3.11 1.02
C GLU A 58 3.91 4.09 1.28
N ALA A 59 4.10 5.38 0.96
CA ALA A 59 3.05 6.38 1.13
C ALA A 59 1.82 6.08 0.25
N VAL A 60 2.04 5.67 -1.00
CA VAL A 60 0.95 5.28 -1.91
C VAL A 60 0.23 4.02 -1.41
N ALA A 61 0.97 2.99 -1.00
CA ALA A 61 0.39 1.76 -0.48
C ALA A 61 -0.45 2.02 0.77
N TYR A 62 0.06 2.84 1.70
CA TYR A 62 -0.68 3.26 2.89
C TYR A 62 -1.97 3.99 2.54
N TYR A 63 -1.90 4.95 1.60
CA TYR A 63 -3.07 5.71 1.18
C TYR A 63 -4.14 4.83 0.52
N LEU A 64 -3.73 3.91 -0.36
CA LEU A 64 -4.65 2.98 -1.02
C LEU A 64 -5.32 2.02 -0.02
N ALA A 65 -4.55 1.45 0.91
CA ALA A 65 -5.10 0.58 1.95
C ALA A 65 -6.12 1.33 2.84
N ALA A 66 -5.82 2.59 3.18
CA ALA A 66 -6.76 3.43 3.92
C ALA A 66 -8.05 3.70 3.12
N ALA A 67 -7.92 4.01 1.82
CA ALA A 67 -9.07 4.25 0.94
C ALA A 67 -9.97 3.01 0.80
N GLU A 68 -9.38 1.82 0.67
CA GLU A 68 -10.12 0.55 0.64
C GLU A 68 -10.91 0.32 1.95
N ALA A 69 -10.28 0.57 3.10
CA ALA A 69 -10.94 0.43 4.40
C ALA A 69 -12.14 1.38 4.55
N TYR A 70 -12.01 2.64 4.09
CA TYR A 70 -13.14 3.58 4.08
C TYR A 70 -14.26 3.14 3.14
N GLY A 71 -13.92 2.65 1.95
CA GLY A 71 -14.91 2.12 0.99
C GLY A 71 -15.68 0.92 1.56
N ALA A 72 -14.97 -0.01 2.21
CA ALA A 72 -15.59 -1.17 2.85
C ALA A 72 -16.53 -0.76 4.01
N ALA A 73 -16.14 0.24 4.81
CA ALA A 73 -16.99 0.75 5.88
C ALA A 73 -18.28 1.41 5.35
N GLN A 74 -18.20 2.15 4.24
CA GLN A 74 -19.38 2.74 3.59
C GLN A 74 -20.30 1.67 2.98
N ALA A 75 -19.74 0.63 2.35
CA ALA A 75 -20.53 -0.47 1.81
C ALA A 75 -21.32 -1.20 2.92
N GLN A 76 -20.68 -1.47 4.07
CA GLN A 76 -21.36 -2.10 5.22
C GLN A 76 -22.46 -1.22 5.83
N GLN A 77 -22.31 0.11 5.78
CA GLN A 77 -23.36 1.05 6.22
C GLN A 77 -24.53 1.13 5.22
N ALA A 78 -24.27 0.98 3.92
CA ALA A 78 -25.30 0.96 2.88
C ALA A 78 -26.07 -0.37 2.82
N GLU A 79 -25.44 -1.47 3.26
CA GLU A 79 -26.02 -2.81 3.28
C GLU A 79 -26.72 -3.15 4.61
N ALA A 80 -26.64 -2.26 5.61
CA ALA A 80 -27.48 -2.35 6.80
C ALA A 80 -28.94 -2.15 6.37
N PRO A 81 -29.80 -3.18 6.46
CA PRO A 81 -31.17 -3.07 6.00
C PRO A 81 -31.92 -2.10 6.91
N ASP A 82 -32.83 -1.33 6.31
CA ASP A 82 -33.92 -0.67 7.03
C ASP A 82 -34.45 -1.63 8.09
N GLY A 83 -34.37 -1.21 9.36
CA GLY A 83 -35.07 -1.88 10.45
C GLY A 83 -36.55 -2.02 10.08
N PRO A 84 -37.21 -3.12 10.47
CA PRO A 84 -38.47 -3.53 9.85
C PRO A 84 -39.58 -2.51 10.15
N GLU A 85 -40.04 -1.80 9.13
CA GLU A 85 -41.39 -1.23 9.12
C GLU A 85 -42.38 -2.34 8.72
N GLY A 86 -43.25 -2.76 9.65
CA GLY A 86 -44.39 -3.64 9.39
C GLY A 86 -45.01 -4.26 10.65
N GLY A 87 -46.00 -3.59 11.25
CA GLY A 87 -46.71 -3.94 12.50
C GLY A 87 -47.54 -5.24 12.50
N PRO A 88 -48.28 -5.56 13.58
CA PRO A 88 -49.65 -5.03 13.68
C PRO A 88 -50.20 -4.82 15.12
N GLY A 89 -51.18 -3.92 15.24
CA GLY A 89 -52.30 -4.08 16.19
C GLY A 89 -52.11 -3.60 17.64
N GLY A 90 -52.88 -2.59 18.04
CA GLY A 90 -52.99 -2.20 19.44
C GLY A 90 -53.87 -0.99 19.73
N LYS A 91 -55.09 -0.90 19.16
CA LYS A 91 -56.15 -0.10 19.78
C LYS A 91 -56.79 -0.94 20.88
N VAL A 92 -56.64 -0.60 22.17
CA VAL A 92 -57.74 -0.73 23.15
C VAL A 92 -57.53 0.23 24.34
N ARG A 93 -58.52 1.14 24.48
CA ARG A 93 -58.97 1.93 25.64
C ARG A 93 -58.00 2.83 26.39
#